data_AF-A9UZ64-F1
#
_entry.id   AF-A9UZ64-F1
#
_cell.length_a   1.000
_cell.length_b   1.000
_cell.length_c   1.000
_cell.angle_alpha   90.00
_cell.angle_beta   90.00
_cell.angle_gamma   90.00
#
_symmetry.space_group_name_H-M   'P 1'
#
loop_
_entity.id
_entity.type
_entity.pdbx_description
1 polymer ?
#
loop_
_entity_poly.entity_id
_entity_poly.type
_entity_poly.pdbx_seq_one_letter_code
_entity_poly.pdbx_strand_id
1 'polypeptide(L)'
;MLDWLNVDAILFDVCTKADLLRLNLSAAERRYVSLLDKKSSGLGKLALVHTKRNIFMHALSLETERLLFFEDDVRIEAASPLSIVEQIVHLWHSLPPRWNYLNLGRCLSYCNKQRSLGSGLVQDLINLCTHSIVLDRTAMSSLLQVFANYLLPMGDDLLLAHLTSRGALINIASDRPVFDQDRLHITSTLHLNGSPEAHLAPDTCANLPLQQIFARNYHLLHEHFELADPTATRQTVPSLENIFRPLMSEDIVW
;
A
#
# COMPACT_ATOMS: atom_id res chain seq x y z
N MET A 1 14.49 -0.35 -22.78
CA MET A 1 13.88 0.53 -23.80
C MET A 1 12.37 0.53 -23.53
N LEU A 2 11.92 1.48 -22.72
CA LEU A 2 10.53 1.65 -22.26
C LEU A 2 9.74 2.55 -23.23
N ASP A 3 10.25 2.72 -24.46
CA ASP A 3 9.84 3.69 -25.50
C ASP A 3 8.40 3.52 -26.03
N TRP A 4 7.63 2.63 -25.41
CA TRP A 4 6.23 2.27 -25.69
C TRP A 4 5.31 2.74 -24.55
N LEU A 5 5.85 3.15 -23.41
CA LEU A 5 5.10 3.69 -22.28
C LEU A 5 4.88 5.17 -22.54
N ASN A 6 3.63 5.54 -22.79
CA ASN A 6 3.21 6.93 -22.69
C ASN A 6 3.21 7.29 -21.20
N VAL A 7 4.25 7.99 -20.74
CA VAL A 7 4.42 8.37 -19.33
C VAL A 7 4.08 9.84 -19.18
N ASP A 8 2.94 10.12 -18.55
CA ASP A 8 2.62 11.44 -18.04
C ASP A 8 3.10 11.53 -16.59
N ALA A 9 4.00 12.48 -16.30
CA ALA A 9 4.46 12.76 -14.94
C ALA A 9 3.67 13.94 -14.37
N ILE A 10 3.01 13.72 -13.23
CA ILE A 10 2.18 14.73 -12.57
C ILE A 10 2.65 14.86 -11.13
N LEU A 11 2.97 16.08 -10.72
CA LEU A 11 3.22 16.42 -9.33
C LEU A 11 1.88 16.71 -8.65
N PHE A 12 1.62 16.06 -7.51
CA PHE A 12 0.40 16.27 -6.74
C PHE A 12 0.71 17.02 -5.46
N ASP A 13 -0.09 18.06 -5.18
CA ASP A 13 -0.07 18.72 -3.89
C ASP A 13 -0.65 17.79 -2.82
N VAL A 14 0.02 17.73 -1.67
CA VAL A 14 -0.41 16.93 -0.52
C VAL A 14 -1.54 17.65 0.19
N CYS A 15 -2.66 16.96 0.42
CA CYS A 15 -3.72 17.48 1.28
C CYS A 15 -3.18 17.72 2.69
N THR A 16 -3.49 18.86 3.28
CA THR A 16 -3.05 19.22 4.62
C THR A 16 -4.18 19.09 5.65
N LYS A 17 -3.82 19.12 6.94
CA LYS A 17 -4.81 19.22 8.03
C LYS A 17 -5.71 20.45 7.87
N ALA A 18 -5.14 21.58 7.41
CA ALA A 18 -5.87 22.82 7.22
C ALA A 18 -6.92 22.72 6.10
N ASP A 19 -6.63 21.94 5.06
CA ASP A 19 -7.58 21.67 3.98
C ASP A 19 -8.76 20.85 4.50
N LEU A 20 -8.50 19.80 5.28
CA LEU A 20 -9.54 18.95 5.85
C LEU A 20 -10.46 19.67 6.85
N LEU A 21 -9.93 20.64 7.61
CA LEU A 21 -10.74 21.44 8.55
C LEU A 21 -11.80 22.31 7.83
N ARG A 22 -11.65 22.54 6.52
CA ARG A 22 -12.62 23.28 5.70
C ARG A 22 -13.66 22.37 5.05
N LEU A 23 -13.53 21.05 5.19
CA LEU A 23 -14.41 20.06 4.56
C LEU A 23 -15.44 19.51 5.55
N ASN A 24 -16.61 19.16 5.02
CA ASN A 24 -17.57 18.34 5.75
C ASN A 24 -17.15 16.87 5.65
N LEU A 25 -16.46 16.37 6.67
CA LEU A 25 -16.06 14.96 6.76
C LEU A 25 -17.30 14.04 6.73
N SER A 26 -17.18 12.88 6.11
CA SER A 26 -18.18 11.82 6.17
C SER A 26 -18.25 11.19 7.57
N ALA A 27 -19.26 10.35 7.82
CA ALA A 27 -19.36 9.63 9.09
C ALA A 27 -18.17 8.67 9.32
N ALA A 28 -17.71 8.00 8.26
CA ALA A 28 -16.55 7.11 8.31
C ALA A 28 -15.25 7.89 8.63
N GLU A 29 -15.05 9.04 8.01
CA GLU A 29 -13.87 9.90 8.25
C GLU A 29 -13.88 10.49 9.65
N ARG A 30 -15.04 10.93 10.17
CA ARG A 30 -15.16 11.38 11.57
C ARG A 30 -14.81 10.26 12.56
N ARG A 31 -15.29 9.04 12.30
CA ARG A 31 -14.95 7.87 13.13
C ARG A 31 -13.44 7.58 13.07
N TYR A 32 -12.87 7.56 11.88
CA TYR A 32 -11.44 7.35 11.64
C TYR A 32 -10.58 8.37 12.40
N VAL A 33 -10.89 9.67 12.27
CA VAL A 33 -10.19 10.73 12.99
C VAL A 33 -10.34 10.54 14.50
N SER A 34 -11.55 10.35 15.02
CA SER A 34 -11.80 10.20 16.46
C SER A 34 -11.01 9.03 17.10
N LEU A 35 -10.87 7.92 16.39
CA LEU A 35 -10.11 6.76 16.86
C LEU A 35 -8.61 7.05 16.91
N LEU A 36 -8.07 7.75 15.92
CA LEU A 36 -6.63 7.98 15.77
C LEU A 36 -6.12 9.24 16.47
N ASP A 37 -6.96 10.26 16.64
CA ASP A 37 -6.56 11.58 17.17
C ASP A 37 -6.04 11.49 18.61
N LYS A 38 -6.48 10.49 19.38
CA LYS A 38 -5.98 10.26 20.75
C LYS A 38 -4.56 9.67 20.83
N LYS A 39 -3.99 9.13 19.74
CA LYS A 39 -2.71 8.39 19.76
C LYS A 39 -1.72 8.75 18.64
N SER A 40 -2.18 9.27 17.49
CA SER A 40 -1.33 9.32 16.28
C SER A 40 -1.74 10.34 15.20
N SER A 41 -2.32 11.49 15.57
CA SER A 41 -2.65 12.60 14.65
C SER A 41 -3.61 12.19 13.51
N GLY A 42 -4.84 11.82 13.87
CA GLY A 42 -5.86 11.28 12.95
C GLY A 42 -6.16 12.16 11.73
N LEU A 43 -6.25 13.49 11.90
CA LEU A 43 -6.42 14.42 10.78
C LEU A 43 -5.24 14.40 9.81
N GLY A 44 -4.01 14.23 10.29
CA GLY A 44 -2.82 14.15 9.43
C GLY A 44 -2.86 12.91 8.56
N LYS A 45 -3.17 11.75 9.16
CA LYS A 45 -3.30 10.49 8.42
C LYS A 45 -4.45 10.51 7.42
N LEU A 46 -5.58 11.15 7.78
CA LEU A 46 -6.69 11.33 6.84
C LEU A 46 -6.28 12.18 5.64
N ALA A 47 -5.41 13.17 5.84
CA ALA A 47 -4.93 14.02 4.75
C ALA A 47 -4.05 13.24 3.76
N LEU A 48 -3.20 12.32 4.26
CA LEU A 48 -2.46 11.38 3.41
C LEU A 48 -3.40 10.48 2.60
N VAL A 49 -4.45 9.94 3.24
CA VAL A 49 -5.45 9.13 2.54
C VAL A 49 -6.17 9.92 1.45
N HIS A 50 -6.55 11.18 1.71
CA HIS A 50 -7.15 12.07 0.71
C HIS A 50 -6.20 12.34 -0.46
N THR A 51 -4.92 12.54 -0.18
CA THR A 51 -3.89 12.73 -1.21
C THR A 51 -3.84 11.54 -2.16
N LYS A 52 -3.67 10.33 -1.63
CA LYS A 52 -3.64 9.09 -2.43
C LYS A 52 -4.95 8.85 -3.19
N ARG A 53 -6.09 9.09 -2.55
CA ARG A 53 -7.42 9.02 -3.19
C ARG A 53 -7.52 9.97 -4.39
N ASN A 54 -7.08 11.22 -4.25
CA ASN A 54 -7.12 12.20 -5.34
C ASN A 54 -6.22 11.79 -6.50
N ILE A 55 -5.04 11.26 -6.22
CA ILE A 55 -4.13 10.69 -7.23
C ILE A 55 -4.83 9.56 -8.00
N PHE A 56 -5.42 8.59 -7.30
CA PHE A 56 -6.10 7.46 -7.95
C PHE A 56 -7.33 7.91 -8.76
N MET A 57 -8.12 8.85 -8.25
CA MET A 57 -9.24 9.43 -8.98
C MET A 57 -8.78 10.12 -10.27
N HIS A 58 -7.70 10.88 -10.20
CA HIS A 58 -7.14 11.57 -11.36
C HIS A 58 -6.64 10.57 -12.41
N ALA A 59 -5.82 9.60 -12.01
CA ALA A 59 -5.33 8.54 -12.91
C ALA A 59 -6.48 7.80 -13.61
N LEU A 60 -7.52 7.41 -12.86
CA LEU A 60 -8.68 6.74 -13.45
C LEU A 60 -9.47 7.62 -14.41
N SER A 61 -9.55 8.94 -14.14
CA SER A 61 -10.21 9.92 -15.01
C SER A 61 -9.47 10.15 -16.33
N LEU A 62 -8.15 9.93 -16.33
CA LEU A 62 -7.30 9.93 -17.54
C LEU A 62 -7.28 8.57 -18.24
N GLU A 63 -8.16 7.64 -17.86
CA GLU A 63 -8.18 6.27 -18.40
C GLU A 63 -6.83 5.53 -18.25
N THR A 64 -6.05 5.89 -17.22
CA THR A 64 -4.75 5.26 -16.96
C THR A 64 -4.92 3.79 -16.60
N GLU A 65 -4.23 2.91 -17.33
CA GLU A 65 -4.22 1.46 -17.07
C GLU A 65 -3.35 1.09 -15.87
N ARG A 66 -2.21 1.76 -15.72
CA ARG A 66 -1.26 1.55 -14.63
C ARG A 66 -0.66 2.85 -14.14
N LEU A 67 -0.61 3.00 -12.82
CA LEU A 67 -0.03 4.16 -12.14
C LEU A 67 1.23 3.72 -11.40
N LEU A 68 2.39 4.28 -11.74
CA LEU A 68 3.56 4.26 -10.87
C LEU A 68 3.45 5.47 -9.92
N PHE A 69 3.42 5.18 -8.62
CA PHE A 69 3.36 6.17 -7.55
C PHE A 69 4.56 6.01 -6.63
N PHE A 70 5.15 7.11 -6.20
CA PHE A 70 6.12 7.12 -5.12
C PHE A 70 5.97 8.39 -4.28
N GLU A 71 6.28 8.28 -2.98
CA GLU A 71 6.32 9.39 -2.03
C GLU A 71 7.62 10.20 -2.20
N ASP A 72 7.66 11.42 -1.69
CA ASP A 72 8.80 12.35 -1.84
C ASP A 72 9.99 12.04 -0.91
N ASP A 73 9.82 11.06 -0.01
CA ASP A 73 10.83 10.56 0.91
C ASP A 73 11.64 9.37 0.36
N VAL A 74 11.66 9.18 -0.97
CA VAL A 74 12.49 8.14 -1.60
C VAL A 74 13.95 8.58 -1.73
N ARG A 75 14.87 7.73 -1.27
CA ARG A 75 16.33 7.93 -1.37
C ARG A 75 16.85 7.56 -2.76
N ILE A 76 16.81 8.51 -3.68
CA ILE A 76 17.28 8.30 -5.05
C ILE A 76 18.83 8.34 -5.14
N GLU A 77 19.51 8.92 -4.15
CA GLU A 77 20.97 9.16 -4.22
C GLU A 77 21.81 7.88 -4.11
N ALA A 78 21.22 6.76 -3.65
CA ALA A 78 21.94 5.52 -3.43
C ALA A 78 22.17 4.68 -4.71
N ALA A 79 21.46 4.99 -5.81
CA ALA A 79 21.54 4.24 -7.06
C ALA A 79 21.53 5.15 -8.29
N SER A 80 22.24 4.76 -9.37
CA SER A 80 22.18 5.53 -10.61
C SER A 80 20.79 5.39 -11.25
N PRO A 81 20.23 6.45 -11.87
CA PRO A 81 18.94 6.36 -12.56
C PRO A 81 18.87 5.24 -13.61
N LEU A 82 20.00 5.00 -14.30
CA LEU A 82 20.09 3.91 -15.27
C LEU A 82 19.94 2.54 -14.61
N SER A 83 20.59 2.31 -13.47
CA SER A 83 20.48 1.05 -12.71
C SER A 83 19.06 0.83 -12.22
N ILE A 84 18.37 1.88 -11.76
CA ILE A 84 16.97 1.80 -11.33
C ILE A 84 16.08 1.39 -12.51
N VAL A 85 16.27 2.03 -13.68
CA VAL A 85 15.51 1.70 -14.89
C VAL A 85 15.77 0.25 -15.33
N GLU A 86 17.02 -0.19 -15.35
CA GLU A 86 17.39 -1.56 -15.71
C GLU A 86 16.75 -2.58 -14.76
N GLN A 87 16.75 -2.30 -13.45
CA GLN A 87 16.11 -3.14 -12.45
C GLN A 87 14.60 -3.19 -12.64
N ILE A 88 13.93 -2.05 -12.81
CA ILE A 88 12.48 -2.00 -13.07
C ILE A 88 12.14 -2.76 -14.36
N VAL A 89 12.90 -2.56 -15.44
CA VAL A 89 12.71 -3.27 -16.72
C VAL A 89 12.87 -4.78 -16.54
N HIS A 90 13.87 -5.23 -15.77
CA HIS A 90 14.09 -6.64 -15.49
C HIS A 90 12.90 -7.25 -14.72
N LEU A 91 12.46 -6.58 -13.66
CA LEU A 91 11.31 -7.01 -12.86
C LEU A 91 10.04 -7.03 -13.71
N TRP A 92 9.81 -6.00 -14.51
CA TRP A 92 8.62 -5.85 -15.35
C TRP A 92 8.44 -7.00 -16.35
N HIS A 93 9.52 -7.40 -17.03
CA HIS A 93 9.48 -8.54 -17.95
C HIS A 93 9.28 -9.89 -17.27
N SER A 94 9.52 -9.95 -15.96
CA SER A 94 9.37 -11.17 -15.15
C SER A 94 8.01 -11.23 -14.45
N LEU A 95 7.17 -10.19 -14.58
CA LEU A 95 5.87 -10.16 -13.93
C LEU A 95 4.97 -11.29 -14.47
N PRO A 96 4.21 -11.95 -13.59
CA PRO A 96 3.29 -12.98 -14.01
C PRO A 96 2.13 -12.38 -14.84
N PRO A 97 1.35 -13.21 -15.55
CA PRO A 97 0.24 -12.72 -16.38
C PRO A 97 -0.83 -11.95 -15.61
N ARG A 98 -1.02 -12.26 -14.32
CA ARG A 98 -2.02 -11.62 -13.46
C ARG A 98 -1.34 -11.03 -12.22
N TRP A 99 -1.51 -9.73 -12.05
CA TRP A 99 -1.12 -8.96 -10.87
C TRP A 99 -1.91 -7.66 -10.86
N ASN A 100 -2.10 -7.06 -9.69
CA ASN A 100 -2.82 -5.79 -9.56
C ASN A 100 -1.96 -4.70 -8.93
N TYR A 101 -0.94 -5.12 -8.18
CA TYR A 101 -0.11 -4.27 -7.37
C TYR A 101 1.33 -4.82 -7.42
N LEU A 102 2.28 -3.96 -7.80
CA LEU A 102 3.72 -4.23 -7.74
C LEU A 102 4.38 -3.30 -6.72
N ASN A 103 4.93 -3.84 -5.64
CA ASN A 103 5.65 -3.06 -4.65
C ASN A 103 7.16 -2.99 -4.97
N LEU A 104 7.64 -1.75 -5.20
CA LEU A 104 9.04 -1.45 -5.48
C LEU A 104 9.77 -0.87 -4.26
N GLY A 105 9.06 -0.48 -3.20
CA GLY A 105 9.62 0.03 -1.96
C GLY A 105 9.75 -1.00 -0.83
N ARG A 106 8.95 -2.07 -0.89
CA ARG A 106 8.84 -3.22 0.03
C ARG A 106 9.44 -3.02 1.43
N CYS A 107 8.59 -2.69 2.41
CA CYS A 107 8.97 -2.75 3.81
C CYS A 107 7.90 -3.35 4.74
N LEU A 108 8.34 -3.77 5.93
CA LEU A 108 7.51 -4.43 6.94
C LEU A 108 6.71 -5.65 6.39
N SER A 109 7.27 -6.36 5.41
CA SER A 109 6.67 -7.55 4.80
C SER A 109 6.73 -8.78 5.69
N TYR A 110 5.75 -9.66 5.53
CA TYR A 110 5.69 -10.96 6.21
C TYR A 110 6.51 -11.99 5.42
N CYS A 111 7.84 -11.83 5.41
CA CYS A 111 8.74 -12.63 4.57
C CYS A 111 8.72 -14.14 4.86
N ASN A 112 8.34 -14.56 6.07
CA ASN A 112 8.12 -15.96 6.43
C ASN A 112 6.86 -16.57 5.79
N LYS A 113 6.01 -15.75 5.16
CA LYS A 113 4.79 -16.13 4.46
C LYS A 113 4.80 -15.73 2.98
N GLN A 114 6.00 -15.50 2.43
CA GLN A 114 6.15 -15.11 1.03
C GLN A 114 6.26 -16.34 0.10
N ARG A 115 5.88 -16.16 -1.16
CA ARG A 115 6.17 -17.09 -2.27
C ARG A 115 7.21 -16.47 -3.18
N SER A 116 8.32 -17.18 -3.44
CA SER A 116 9.28 -16.75 -4.48
C SER A 116 8.68 -16.97 -5.87
N LEU A 117 8.84 -16.00 -6.76
CA LEU A 117 8.43 -16.09 -8.17
C LEU A 117 9.63 -16.14 -9.13
N GLY A 118 10.86 -16.02 -8.61
CA GLY A 118 12.09 -15.95 -9.40
C GLY A 118 12.38 -14.53 -9.92
N SER A 119 13.55 -14.33 -10.52
CA SER A 119 13.96 -13.07 -11.17
C SER A 119 13.80 -11.81 -10.29
N GLY A 120 14.12 -11.93 -9.00
CA GLY A 120 13.99 -10.82 -8.05
C GLY A 120 12.53 -10.48 -7.69
N LEU A 121 11.56 -11.35 -7.97
CA LEU A 121 10.16 -11.16 -7.61
C LEU A 121 9.71 -12.14 -6.51
N VAL A 122 8.89 -11.61 -5.61
CA VAL A 122 8.20 -12.37 -4.57
C VAL A 122 6.74 -11.97 -4.50
N GLN A 123 5.95 -12.80 -3.84
CA GLN A 123 4.59 -12.51 -3.47
C GLN A 123 4.49 -12.51 -1.94
N ASP A 124 4.29 -11.36 -1.32
CA ASP A 124 4.11 -11.27 0.12
C ASP A 124 2.63 -11.47 0.48
N LEU A 125 2.36 -12.25 1.53
CA LEU A 125 1.00 -12.36 2.07
C LEU A 125 0.50 -11.01 2.57
N ILE A 126 1.40 -10.26 3.22
CA ILE A 126 1.19 -8.93 3.76
C ILE A 126 2.45 -8.12 3.54
N ASN A 127 2.26 -6.87 3.10
CA ASN A 127 3.25 -5.81 3.03
C ASN A 127 2.54 -4.53 3.47
N LEU A 128 3.20 -3.74 4.32
CA LEU A 128 2.59 -2.58 4.97
C LEU A 128 3.16 -1.25 4.48
N CYS A 129 3.95 -1.25 3.41
CA CYS A 129 4.54 -0.02 2.89
C CYS A 129 4.14 0.23 1.44
N THR A 130 3.70 1.45 1.17
CA THR A 130 3.18 1.87 -0.14
C THR A 130 3.91 3.07 -0.75
N HIS A 131 5.09 3.41 -0.22
CA HIS A 131 5.86 4.58 -0.62
C HIS A 131 6.44 4.50 -2.03
N SER A 132 6.48 3.31 -2.65
CA SER A 132 6.81 3.16 -4.08
C SER A 132 6.15 1.92 -4.66
N ILE A 133 5.12 2.13 -5.48
CA ILE A 133 4.22 1.07 -5.94
C ILE A 133 3.73 1.32 -7.36
N VAL A 134 3.43 0.25 -8.08
CA VAL A 134 2.64 0.30 -9.32
C VAL A 134 1.28 -0.34 -9.06
N LEU A 135 0.22 0.37 -9.44
CA LEU A 135 -1.17 -0.10 -9.33
C LEU A 135 -1.78 -0.23 -10.72
N ASP A 136 -2.54 -1.30 -10.96
CA ASP A 136 -3.41 -1.38 -12.12
C ASP A 136 -4.76 -0.68 -11.87
N ARG A 137 -5.56 -0.57 -12.93
CA ARG A 137 -6.90 0.01 -12.88
C ARG A 137 -7.82 -0.69 -11.86
N THR A 138 -7.68 -2.00 -11.69
CA THR A 138 -8.47 -2.79 -10.73
C THR A 138 -8.10 -2.45 -9.28
N ALA A 139 -6.82 -2.34 -8.95
CA ALA A 139 -6.34 -1.96 -7.63
C ALA A 139 -6.75 -0.52 -7.30
N MET A 140 -6.54 0.42 -8.22
CA MET A 140 -6.96 1.83 -8.02
C MET A 140 -8.47 1.93 -7.74
N SER A 141 -9.31 1.26 -8.53
CA SER A 141 -10.76 1.26 -8.35
C SER A 141 -11.19 0.61 -7.03
N SER A 142 -10.57 -0.52 -6.68
CA SER A 142 -10.84 -1.22 -5.40
C SER A 142 -10.48 -0.34 -4.22
N LEU A 143 -9.32 0.34 -4.27
CA LEU A 143 -8.85 1.25 -3.22
C LEU A 143 -9.79 2.44 -3.03
N LEU A 144 -10.25 3.07 -4.10
CA LEU A 144 -11.24 4.14 -4.01
C LEU A 144 -12.55 3.69 -3.35
N GLN A 145 -13.03 2.51 -3.71
CA GLN A 145 -14.24 1.94 -3.13
C GLN A 145 -14.07 1.66 -1.63
N VAL A 146 -12.91 1.14 -1.21
CA VAL A 146 -12.66 0.86 0.21
C VAL A 146 -12.37 2.12 1.02
N PHE A 147 -11.71 3.14 0.47
CA PHE A 147 -11.54 4.42 1.16
C PHE A 147 -12.88 5.09 1.48
N ALA A 148 -13.86 4.98 0.58
CA ALA A 148 -15.16 5.59 0.80
C ALA A 148 -15.96 4.94 1.94
N ASN A 149 -15.69 3.66 2.25
CA ASN A 149 -16.59 2.83 3.07
C ASN A 149 -15.92 2.18 4.29
N TYR A 150 -14.60 1.96 4.27
CA TYR A 150 -13.89 1.08 5.19
C TYR A 150 -12.55 1.64 5.67
N LEU A 151 -12.44 2.94 5.96
CA LEU A 151 -11.17 3.55 6.44
C LEU A 151 -10.61 2.85 7.68
N LEU A 152 -9.38 2.33 7.57
CA LEU A 152 -8.67 1.61 8.63
C LEU A 152 -7.51 2.44 9.18
N PRO A 153 -7.09 2.26 10.47
CA PRO A 153 -6.11 3.09 11.19
C PRO A 153 -4.78 3.41 10.50
N MET A 154 -4.31 2.58 9.59
CA MET A 154 -3.06 2.75 8.82
C MET A 154 -3.33 3.12 7.35
N GLY A 155 -4.54 3.58 7.04
CA GLY A 155 -4.92 4.04 5.71
C GLY A 155 -4.78 2.94 4.66
N ASP A 156 -4.13 3.30 3.55
CA ASP A 156 -4.01 2.47 2.37
C ASP A 156 -3.10 1.26 2.55
N ASP A 157 -2.06 1.35 3.38
CA ASP A 157 -1.17 0.24 3.70
C ASP A 157 -1.96 -0.98 4.21
N LEU A 158 -2.84 -0.75 5.18
CA LEU A 158 -3.63 -1.82 5.78
C LEU A 158 -4.78 -2.25 4.90
N LEU A 159 -5.37 -1.33 4.13
CA LEU A 159 -6.39 -1.67 3.13
C LEU A 159 -5.81 -2.60 2.06
N LEU A 160 -4.63 -2.30 1.52
CA LEU A 160 -3.92 -3.18 0.58
C LEU A 160 -3.57 -4.51 1.23
N ALA A 161 -3.07 -4.52 2.47
CA ALA A 161 -2.81 -5.76 3.20
C ALA A 161 -4.07 -6.63 3.33
N HIS A 162 -5.23 -6.06 3.64
CA HIS A 162 -6.49 -6.81 3.71
C HIS A 162 -6.94 -7.34 2.34
N LEU A 163 -6.84 -6.53 1.29
CA LEU A 163 -7.21 -6.91 -0.07
C LEU A 163 -6.31 -8.03 -0.60
N THR A 164 -5.01 -7.96 -0.33
CA THR A 164 -4.01 -8.91 -0.85
C THR A 164 -4.00 -10.22 -0.06
N SER A 165 -4.04 -10.16 1.27
CA SER A 165 -4.11 -11.36 2.12
C SER A 165 -5.38 -12.21 1.93
N ARG A 166 -6.45 -11.61 1.39
CA ARG A 166 -7.72 -12.29 1.07
C ARG A 166 -7.86 -12.65 -0.41
N GLY A 167 -6.83 -12.41 -1.22
CA GLY A 167 -6.85 -12.71 -2.65
C GLY A 167 -7.81 -11.83 -3.47
N ALA A 168 -8.26 -10.69 -2.92
CA ALA A 168 -8.97 -9.68 -3.70
C ALA A 168 -8.07 -9.01 -4.74
N LEU A 169 -6.80 -8.79 -4.36
CA LEU A 169 -5.76 -8.26 -5.22
C LEU A 169 -4.55 -9.20 -5.20
N ILE A 170 -3.86 -9.30 -6.32
CA ILE A 170 -2.58 -10.00 -6.40
C ILE A 170 -1.44 -9.00 -6.23
N ASN A 171 -0.75 -9.12 -5.10
CA ASN A 171 0.46 -8.38 -4.76
C ASN A 171 1.70 -9.08 -5.29
N ILE A 172 2.49 -8.42 -6.12
CA ILE A 172 3.86 -8.81 -6.42
C ILE A 172 4.79 -7.77 -5.79
N ALA A 173 5.96 -8.17 -5.32
CA ALA A 173 6.96 -7.25 -4.82
C ALA A 173 8.34 -7.61 -5.37
N SER A 174 9.20 -6.61 -5.44
CA SER A 174 10.65 -6.81 -5.58
C SER A 174 11.20 -7.56 -4.36
N ASP A 175 12.10 -8.52 -4.53
CA ASP A 175 12.67 -9.28 -3.42
C ASP A 175 13.55 -8.40 -2.50
N ARG A 176 14.09 -7.31 -3.07
CA ARG A 176 14.74 -6.21 -2.39
C ARG A 176 14.13 -4.88 -2.87
N PRO A 177 13.97 -3.88 -2.00
CA PRO A 177 13.52 -2.56 -2.41
C PRO A 177 14.34 -2.02 -3.58
N VAL A 178 13.65 -1.54 -4.61
CA VAL A 178 14.23 -0.71 -5.68
C VAL A 178 14.37 0.73 -5.18
N PHE A 179 13.40 1.17 -4.38
CA PHE A 179 13.33 2.51 -3.81
C PHE A 179 13.35 2.44 -2.28
N ASP A 180 14.48 2.79 -1.70
CA ASP A 180 14.61 2.91 -0.25
C ASP A 180 13.90 4.17 0.26
N GLN A 181 13.26 4.06 1.41
CA GLN A 181 12.63 5.18 2.08
C GLN A 181 13.62 5.91 2.99
N ASP A 182 13.57 7.24 3.03
CA ASP A 182 14.28 8.05 4.02
C ASP A 182 13.55 8.01 5.34
N ARG A 183 13.89 7.00 6.15
CA ARG A 183 13.29 6.78 7.47
C ARG A 183 13.65 7.86 8.48
N LEU A 184 14.63 8.73 8.20
CA LEU A 184 14.91 9.89 9.03
C LEU A 184 13.86 10.99 8.82
N HIS A 185 13.24 11.04 7.63
CA HIS A 185 12.36 12.13 7.20
C HIS A 185 10.99 11.65 6.68
N ILE A 186 10.52 10.49 7.14
CA ILE A 186 9.23 9.91 6.74
C ILE A 186 8.04 10.55 7.45
N THR A 187 6.97 10.86 6.70
CA THR A 187 5.63 11.06 7.27
C THR A 187 4.65 10.13 6.59
N SER A 188 4.29 9.03 7.25
CA SER A 188 3.37 8.03 6.71
C SER A 188 2.22 7.74 7.67
N THR A 189 1.29 6.89 7.24
CA THR A 189 0.25 6.35 8.13
C THR A 189 0.81 5.37 9.16
N LEU A 190 2.04 4.88 8.96
CA LEU A 190 2.79 4.01 9.87
C LEU A 190 3.62 4.79 10.89
N HIS A 191 4.35 5.80 10.44
CA HIS A 191 5.41 6.45 11.21
C HIS A 191 5.28 7.98 11.20
N LEU A 192 5.71 8.60 12.31
CA LEU A 192 5.86 10.05 12.39
C LEU A 192 7.30 10.45 12.06
N ASN A 193 7.46 11.66 11.50
CA ASN A 193 8.77 12.22 11.16
C ASN A 193 9.71 12.24 12.39
N GLY A 194 10.92 11.69 12.22
CA GLY A 194 11.95 11.59 13.25
C GLY A 194 11.65 10.61 14.39
N SER A 195 10.60 9.78 14.28
CA SER A 195 10.25 8.81 15.34
C SER A 195 11.30 7.70 15.49
N PRO A 196 11.70 7.31 16.72
CA PRO A 196 12.61 6.18 16.93
C PRO A 196 12.11 4.88 16.32
N GLU A 197 10.79 4.68 16.29
CA GLU A 197 10.15 3.52 15.70
C GLU A 197 10.42 3.42 14.19
N ALA A 198 10.47 4.54 13.48
CA ALA A 198 10.81 4.57 12.06
C ALA A 198 12.26 4.14 11.82
N HIS A 199 13.19 4.66 12.64
CA HIS A 199 14.61 4.36 12.53
C HIS A 199 14.95 2.90 12.86
N LEU A 200 14.24 2.31 13.81
CA LEU A 200 14.46 0.93 14.28
C LEU A 200 13.63 -0.11 13.54
N ALA A 201 12.72 0.32 12.65
CA ALA A 201 11.94 -0.60 11.84
C ALA A 201 12.88 -1.45 10.98
N PRO A 202 12.58 -2.73 10.73
CA PRO A 202 13.30 -3.53 9.75
C PRO A 202 13.13 -2.96 8.34
N ASP A 203 14.18 -2.98 7.51
CA ASP A 203 14.14 -2.41 6.15
C ASP A 203 13.12 -3.11 5.26
N THR A 204 13.11 -4.44 5.24
CA THR A 204 12.22 -5.21 4.37
C THR A 204 11.26 -6.10 5.15
N CYS A 205 11.76 -6.94 6.07
CA CYS A 205 10.98 -7.99 6.71
C CYS A 205 10.57 -7.62 8.14
N ALA A 206 9.26 -7.59 8.42
CA ALA A 206 8.79 -7.45 9.80
C ALA A 206 9.27 -8.62 10.66
N ASN A 207 9.79 -8.33 11.85
CA ASN A 207 10.16 -9.37 12.81
C ASN A 207 8.92 -10.08 13.37
N LEU A 208 9.08 -11.31 13.89
CA LEU A 208 7.95 -12.13 14.34
C LEU A 208 7.09 -11.45 15.43
N PRO A 209 7.65 -10.79 16.46
CA PRO A 209 6.86 -10.03 17.42
C PRO A 209 5.97 -8.97 16.75
N LEU A 210 6.53 -8.19 15.82
CA LEU A 210 5.79 -7.16 15.10
C LEU A 210 4.69 -7.76 14.22
N GLN A 211 4.97 -8.86 13.53
CA GLN A 211 3.95 -9.60 12.77
C GLN A 211 2.79 -10.09 13.64
N GLN A 212 3.08 -10.57 14.86
CA GLN A 212 2.06 -11.03 15.80
C GLN A 212 1.19 -9.88 16.32
N ILE A 213 1.81 -8.72 16.60
CA ILE A 213 1.10 -7.50 17.00
C ILE A 213 0.17 -7.05 15.87
N PHE A 214 0.70 -6.93 14.64
CA PHE A 214 -0.11 -6.51 13.49
C PHE A 214 -1.22 -7.51 13.17
N ALA A 215 -0.92 -8.82 13.23
CA ALA A 215 -1.90 -9.87 13.03
C ALA A 215 -3.07 -9.79 14.01
N ARG A 216 -2.75 -9.59 15.30
CA ARG A 216 -3.74 -9.52 16.38
C ARG A 216 -4.55 -8.23 16.32
N ASN A 217 -3.88 -7.09 16.19
CA ASN A 217 -4.54 -5.79 16.27
C ASN A 217 -5.32 -5.47 15.00
N TYR A 218 -4.92 -6.03 13.86
CA TYR A 218 -5.53 -5.71 12.56
C TYR A 218 -6.10 -6.91 11.81
N HIS A 219 -6.31 -8.05 12.47
CA HIS A 219 -6.97 -9.22 11.88
C HIS A 219 -6.35 -9.62 10.53
N LEU A 220 -5.02 -9.52 10.47
CA LEU A 220 -4.21 -9.78 9.28
C LEU A 220 -3.80 -11.25 9.17
N LEU A 221 -4.08 -12.10 10.16
CA LEU A 221 -3.92 -13.56 10.03
C LEU A 221 -5.23 -14.29 10.38
N HIS A 222 -5.87 -14.88 9.37
CA HIS A 222 -7.04 -15.75 9.46
C HIS A 222 -6.72 -17.06 8.75
N GLU A 223 -7.39 -18.14 9.15
CA GLU A 223 -7.21 -19.52 8.65
C GLU A 223 -7.43 -19.67 7.13
N HIS A 224 -7.95 -18.65 6.45
CA HIS A 224 -8.29 -18.67 5.03
C HIS A 224 -7.46 -17.68 4.19
N PHE A 225 -6.39 -17.11 4.74
CA PHE A 225 -5.50 -16.25 3.95
C PHE A 225 -4.53 -17.08 3.15
N GLU A 226 -4.77 -17.12 1.84
CA GLU A 226 -3.91 -17.76 0.87
C GLU A 226 -3.49 -16.74 -0.19
N LEU A 227 -2.23 -16.81 -0.60
CA LEU A 227 -1.73 -16.03 -1.72
C LEU A 227 -2.48 -16.43 -2.99
N ALA A 228 -3.24 -15.50 -3.57
CA ALA A 228 -3.88 -15.71 -4.86
C ALA A 228 -2.84 -16.14 -5.91
N ASP A 229 -3.20 -17.09 -6.78
CA ASP A 229 -2.30 -17.63 -7.79
C ASP A 229 -2.17 -16.63 -8.96
N PRO A 230 -0.98 -16.04 -9.18
CA PRO A 230 -0.76 -15.05 -10.24
C PRO A 230 -0.75 -15.68 -11.64
N THR A 231 -0.82 -17.01 -11.74
CA THR A 231 -0.93 -17.74 -13.01
C THR A 231 -2.38 -18.14 -13.32
N ALA A 232 -3.28 -18.11 -12.33
CA ALA A 232 -4.68 -18.50 -12.48
C ALA A 232 -5.51 -17.33 -13.03
N THR A 233 -5.75 -17.34 -14.35
CA THR A 233 -6.49 -16.28 -15.07
C THR A 233 -8.00 -16.28 -14.84
N ARG A 234 -8.56 -17.32 -14.20
CA ARG A 234 -10.01 -17.50 -13.99
C ARG A 234 -10.41 -17.71 -12.52
N GLN A 235 -9.55 -17.33 -11.57
CA GLN A 235 -9.90 -17.45 -10.16
C GLN A 235 -10.99 -16.44 -9.79
N THR A 236 -12.00 -16.88 -9.03
CA THR A 236 -12.99 -15.99 -8.45
C THR A 236 -12.34 -15.10 -7.39
N VAL A 237 -12.73 -13.83 -7.38
CA VAL A 237 -12.22 -12.82 -6.44
C VAL A 237 -13.28 -12.59 -5.36
N PRO A 238 -12.94 -12.64 -4.06
CA PRO A 238 -13.91 -12.34 -3.01
C PRO A 238 -14.45 -10.92 -3.12
N SER A 239 -15.73 -10.72 -2.79
CA SER A 239 -16.31 -9.38 -2.76
C SER A 239 -15.70 -8.54 -1.63
N LEU A 240 -15.60 -7.23 -1.84
CA LEU A 240 -15.10 -6.30 -0.81
C LEU A 240 -15.95 -6.34 0.46
N GLU A 241 -17.27 -6.51 0.32
CA GLU A 241 -18.15 -6.65 1.48
C GLU A 241 -17.79 -7.87 2.33
N ASN A 242 -17.51 -9.03 1.71
CA ASN A 242 -17.08 -10.22 2.45
C ASN A 242 -15.72 -10.02 3.15
N ILE A 243 -14.85 -9.19 2.56
CA ILE A 243 -13.53 -8.88 3.13
C ILE A 243 -13.64 -7.98 4.36
N PHE A 244 -14.45 -6.91 4.28
CA PHE A 244 -14.48 -5.85 5.29
C PHE A 244 -15.64 -5.98 6.29
N ARG A 245 -16.70 -6.74 6.02
CA ARG A 245 -17.85 -6.92 6.94
C ARG A 245 -17.41 -7.38 8.35
N PRO A 246 -16.49 -8.36 8.52
CA PRO A 246 -16.04 -8.77 9.86
C PRO A 246 -15.36 -7.64 10.65
N LEU A 247 -14.67 -6.73 9.95
CA LEU A 247 -13.97 -5.59 10.57
C LEU A 247 -14.92 -4.47 11.03
N MET A 248 -16.17 -4.52 10.57
CA MET A 248 -17.20 -3.51 10.85
C MET A 248 -18.20 -3.96 11.92
N SER A 249 -18.35 -5.27 12.13
CA SER A 249 -19.28 -5.86 13.11
C SER A 249 -18.73 -5.98 14.52
N GLU A 250 -17.41 -5.88 14.68
CA GLU A 250 -16.76 -5.93 15.99
C GLU A 250 -16.55 -4.51 16.52
N ASP A 251 -16.70 -4.32 17.85
CA ASP A 251 -16.19 -3.17 18.59
C ASP A 251 -14.65 -3.19 18.58
N ILE A 252 -14.05 -3.14 17.38
CA ILE A 252 -12.60 -3.11 17.22
C ILE A 252 -12.15 -1.74 17.71
N VAL A 253 -11.67 -1.72 18.95
CA VAL A 253 -10.98 -0.58 19.54
C VAL A 253 -9.55 -0.61 19.02
N TRP A 254 -9.29 0.22 18.02
CA TRP A 254 -7.97 0.42 17.44
C TRP A 254 -7.01 1.20 18.36
#